data_AF-R9KKQ9-F1
#
_entry.id   AF-R9KKQ9-F1
#
_cell.length_a   1.000
_cell.length_b   1.000
_cell.length_c   1.000
_cell.angle_alpha   90.00
_cell.angle_beta   90.00
_cell.angle_gamma   90.00
#
_symmetry.space_group_name_H-M   'P 1'
#
loop_
_entity.id
_entity.type
_entity.pdbx_description
1 polymer ?
#
loop_
_entity_poly.entity_id
_entity_poly.type
_entity_poly.pdbx_seq_one_letter_code
_entity_poly.pdbx_strand_id
1 'polypeptide(L)'
;MRTRRNQAINNTKIKYISVLDKVYEVISIQWLHSYLEARETDLSIDDVPESELWDISYFEDFRVRLVNRKGEAKIIDMAEWLDQHSL
;
A
#
# COMPACT_ATOMS: atom_id res chain seq x y z
N MET A 1 -17.36 -28.20 3.63
CA MET A 1 -17.52 -26.98 2.80
C MET A 1 -16.58 -25.91 3.36
N ARG A 2 -15.38 -25.75 2.79
CA ARG A 2 -14.41 -24.73 3.23
C ARG A 2 -14.55 -23.55 2.27
N THR A 3 -15.13 -22.46 2.73
CA THR A 3 -15.21 -21.20 1.98
C THR A 3 -13.78 -20.78 1.67
N ARG A 4 -13.35 -20.98 0.43
CA ARG A 4 -12.11 -20.36 -0.07
C ARG A 4 -12.37 -18.87 0.00
N ARG A 5 -11.82 -18.19 1.01
CA ARG A 5 -11.61 -16.75 0.93
C ARG A 5 -10.80 -16.58 -0.34
N ASN A 6 -11.40 -16.01 -1.39
CA ASN A 6 -10.68 -15.47 -2.53
C ASN A 6 -9.83 -14.33 -1.99
N GLN A 7 -8.72 -14.68 -1.33
CA GLN A 7 -7.63 -13.76 -1.14
C GLN A 7 -7.13 -13.52 -2.56
N ALA A 8 -7.39 -12.33 -3.09
CA ALA A 8 -6.81 -11.90 -4.34
C ALA A 8 -5.29 -12.00 -4.15
N ILE A 9 -4.70 -13.09 -4.64
CA ILE A 9 -3.26 -13.27 -4.64
C ILE A 9 -2.76 -12.11 -5.48
N ASN A 10 -2.04 -11.18 -4.85
CA ASN A 10 -1.48 -10.04 -5.55
C ASN A 10 -0.39 -10.57 -6.51
N ASN A 11 -0.79 -10.94 -7.72
CA ASN A 11 0.08 -11.48 -8.77
C ASN A 11 0.83 -10.36 -9.53
N THR A 12 0.91 -9.18 -8.92
CA THR A 12 1.62 -8.03 -9.46
C THR A 12 3.00 -7.98 -8.82
N LYS A 13 3.96 -7.35 -9.49
CA LYS A 13 5.30 -7.11 -8.93
C LYS A 13 5.31 -6.11 -7.77
N ILE A 14 4.15 -5.48 -7.48
CA ILE A 14 3.98 -4.46 -6.46
C ILE A 14 3.77 -5.16 -5.13
N LYS A 15 4.88 -5.38 -4.41
CA LYS A 15 4.85 -6.02 -3.09
C LYS A 15 4.92 -5.01 -1.96
N TYR A 16 5.62 -3.90 -2.17
CA TYR A 16 5.80 -2.87 -1.16
C TYR A 16 5.46 -1.51 -1.73
N ILE A 17 4.94 -0.65 -0.86
CA ILE A 17 4.82 0.77 -1.16
C ILE A 17 5.63 1.60 -0.14
N SER A 18 6.28 2.65 -0.62
CA SER A 18 6.89 3.67 0.22
C SER A 18 5.88 4.80 0.47
N VAL A 19 5.80 5.22 1.73
CA VAL A 19 5.00 6.36 2.16
C VAL A 19 5.93 7.21 3.02
N LEU A 20 6.46 8.28 2.43
CA LEU A 20 7.57 9.05 3.02
C LEU A 20 8.74 8.08 3.30
N ASP A 21 9.29 8.06 4.51
CA ASP A 21 10.40 7.18 4.91
C ASP A 21 9.96 5.79 5.41
N LYS A 22 8.69 5.40 5.20
CA LYS A 22 8.13 4.16 5.72
C LYS A 22 7.76 3.18 4.61
N VAL A 23 8.03 1.90 4.87
CA VAL A 23 7.69 0.79 3.97
C VAL A 23 6.44 0.06 4.46
N TYR A 24 5.47 -0.10 3.56
CA TYR A 24 4.27 -0.88 3.78
C TYR A 24 4.22 -2.08 2.82
N GLU A 25 3.95 -3.27 3.35
CA GLU A 25 3.69 -4.49 2.59
C GLU A 25 2.27 -4.45 2.04
N VAL A 26 2.11 -4.63 0.73
CA VAL A 26 0.82 -4.64 0.08
C VAL A 26 0.10 -5.96 0.36
N ILE A 27 -1.01 -5.86 1.09
CA ILE A 27 -1.84 -7.00 1.50
C ILE A 27 -2.88 -7.33 0.44
N SER A 28 -3.40 -6.31 -0.25
CA SER A 28 -4.44 -6.48 -1.27
C SER A 28 -4.45 -5.31 -2.24
N ILE A 29 -4.61 -5.62 -3.53
CA ILE A 29 -4.87 -4.63 -4.59
C ILE A 29 -6.13 -5.08 -5.32
N GLN A 30 -7.09 -4.17 -5.44
CA GLN A 30 -8.30 -4.35 -6.22
C GLN A 30 -8.34 -3.30 -7.33
N TRP A 31 -7.85 -3.66 -8.51
CA TRP A 31 -7.78 -2.78 -9.67
C TRP A 31 -9.14 -2.22 -10.11
N LEU A 32 -10.19 -3.04 -10.07
CA LEU A 32 -11.55 -2.62 -10.48
C LEU A 32 -12.15 -1.54 -9.57
N HIS A 33 -11.76 -1.55 -8.29
CA HIS A 33 -12.29 -0.63 -7.28
C HIS A 33 -11.30 0.48 -6.94
N SER A 34 -10.18 0.56 -7.66
CA SER A 34 -9.04 1.43 -7.35
C SER A 34 -8.75 1.42 -5.84
N TYR A 35 -8.59 0.24 -5.26
CA TYR A 35 -8.38 0.09 -3.81
C TYR A 35 -7.09 -0.66 -3.53
N LEU A 36 -6.29 -0.12 -2.61
CA LEU A 36 -5.04 -0.70 -2.17
C LEU A 36 -5.01 -0.75 -0.64
N GLU A 37 -4.66 -1.91 -0.09
CA GLU A 37 -4.45 -2.09 1.34
C GLU A 37 -3.02 -2.55 1.60
N ALA A 38 -2.33 -1.83 2.48
CA ALA A 38 -0.96 -2.13 2.85
C ALA A 38 -0.75 -2.03 4.37
N ARG A 39 0.20 -2.79 4.89
CA ARG A 39 0.53 -2.86 6.32
C ARG A 39 1.97 -2.44 6.55
N GLU A 40 2.19 -1.58 7.53
CA GLU A 40 3.51 -1.08 7.91
C GLU A 40 4.42 -2.25 8.31
N THR A 41 5.65 -2.22 7.81
CA THR A 41 6.66 -3.24 8.06
C THR A 41 7.78 -2.70 8.96
N ASP A 42 8.61 -3.60 9.48
CA ASP A 42 9.85 -3.27 10.18
C ASP A 42 11.01 -2.91 9.23
N LEU A 43 10.80 -2.95 7.92
CA LEU A 43 11.82 -2.73 6.89
C LEU A 43 12.05 -1.24 6.63
N SER A 44 13.29 -0.90 6.30
CA SER A 44 13.66 0.37 5.70
C SER A 44 13.59 0.30 4.17
N ILE A 45 13.62 1.44 3.50
CA ILE A 45 13.64 1.52 2.03
C ILE A 45 14.83 0.75 1.45
N ASP A 46 16.00 0.83 2.12
CA ASP A 46 17.23 0.15 1.69
C ASP A 46 17.17 -1.38 1.81
N ASP A 47 16.25 -1.91 2.62
CA ASP A 47 16.04 -3.35 2.80
C ASP A 47 15.17 -3.97 1.68
N VAL A 48 14.52 -3.13 0.86
CA VAL A 48 13.60 -3.58 -0.19
C VAL A 48 14.20 -3.34 -1.57
N PRO A 49 14.20 -4.37 -2.46
CA PRO A 49 14.61 -4.16 -3.84
C PRO A 49 13.75 -3.09 -4.52
N GLU A 50 14.38 -2.11 -5.16
CA GLU A 50 13.70 -1.02 -5.89
C GLU A 50 12.68 -1.56 -6.91
N SER A 51 12.94 -2.72 -7.52
CA SER A 51 12.01 -3.35 -8.46
C SER A 51 10.67 -3.81 -7.86
N GLU A 52 10.59 -3.91 -6.53
CA GLU A 52 9.41 -4.35 -5.77
C GLU A 52 8.80 -3.24 -4.90
N LEU A 53 9.47 -2.08 -4.81
CA LEU A 53 9.07 -0.91 -4.03
C LEU A 53 8.49 0.17 -4.95
N TRP A 54 7.29 0.63 -4.62
CA TRP A 54 6.57 1.63 -5.39
C TRP A 54 6.20 2.83 -4.52
N ASP A 55 6.37 4.05 -5.02
CA ASP A 55 5.94 5.21 -4.25
C ASP A 55 4.40 5.31 -4.19
N ILE A 56 3.86 5.74 -3.05
CA ILE A 56 2.41 5.89 -2.88
C ILE A 56 1.80 6.90 -3.87
N SER A 57 2.57 7.86 -4.37
CA SER A 57 2.12 8.81 -5.40
C SER A 57 1.67 8.13 -6.70
N TYR A 58 2.18 6.94 -7.04
CA TYR A 58 1.70 6.15 -8.19
C TYR A 58 0.26 5.65 -8.05
N PHE A 59 -0.32 5.76 -6.84
CA PHE A 59 -1.67 5.32 -6.50
C PHE A 59 -2.59 6.50 -6.19
N GLU A 60 -2.35 7.67 -6.79
CA GLU A 60 -3.17 8.88 -6.58
C GLU A 60 -4.68 8.66 -6.83
N ASP A 61 -5.03 7.83 -7.82
CA ASP A 61 -6.41 7.48 -8.14
C ASP A 61 -7.00 6.38 -7.25
N PHE A 62 -6.21 5.83 -6.33
CA PHE A 62 -6.62 4.73 -5.47
C PHE A 62 -7.06 5.23 -4.09
N ARG A 63 -8.10 4.57 -3.57
CA ARG A 63 -8.39 4.57 -2.15
C ARG A 63 -7.37 3.69 -1.43
N VAL A 64 -6.39 4.33 -0.79
CA VAL A 64 -5.32 3.64 -0.06
C VAL A 64 -5.68 3.50 1.42
N ARG A 65 -5.64 2.27 1.93
CA ARG A 65 -5.78 1.95 3.36
C ARG A 65 -4.44 1.46 3.90
N LEU A 66 -3.83 2.23 4.79
CA LEU A 66 -2.60 1.87 5.48
C LEU A 66 -2.91 1.38 6.89
N VAL A 67 -2.39 0.22 7.24
CA VAL A 67 -2.48 -0.35 8.60
C VAL A 67 -1.12 -0.20 9.26
N ASN A 68 -1.04 0.55 10.37
CA ASN A 68 0.21 0.71 11.10
C ASN A 68 0.59 -0.56 11.88
N ARG A 69 1.79 -0.62 12.46
CA ARG A 69 2.24 -1.80 13.24
C ARG A 69 1.37 -2.10 14.47
N LYS A 70 0.63 -1.12 14.98
CA LYS A 70 -0.33 -1.29 16.10
C LYS A 70 -1.68 -1.86 15.64
N GLY A 71 -1.87 -2.07 14.34
CA GLY A 71 -3.12 -2.55 13.76
C GLY A 71 -4.15 -1.45 13.51
N GLU A 72 -3.80 -0.18 13.72
CA GLU A 72 -4.69 0.94 13.42
C GLU A 72 -4.66 1.21 11.92
N ALA A 73 -5.84 1.28 11.30
CA ALA A 73 -5.96 1.54 9.88
C ALA A 73 -6.34 3.00 9.62
N LYS A 74 -5.59 3.67 8.75
CA LYS A 74 -5.92 4.99 8.20
C LYS A 74 -6.23 4.85 6.72
N ILE A 75 -7.34 5.41 6.28
CA ILE A 75 -7.62 5.60 4.87
C ILE A 75 -7.06 6.97 4.48
N ILE A 76 -6.22 7.00 3.45
CA ILE A 76 -5.62 8.22 2.94
C ILE A 76 -6.52 8.76 1.83
N ASP A 77 -6.87 10.04 1.94
CA ASP A 77 -7.33 10.81 0.79
C ASP A 77 -6.07 11.30 0.05
N MET A 78 -5.84 10.73 -1.13
CA MET A 78 -4.62 11.01 -1.90
C MET A 78 -4.59 12.45 -2.42
N ALA A 79 -5.74 13.09 -2.65
CA ALA A 79 -5.77 14.49 -3.07
C ALA A 79 -5.27 15.42 -1.96
N GLU A 80 -5.71 15.18 -0.72
CA GLU A 80 -5.22 15.94 0.45
C GLU A 80 -3.76 15.61 0.76
N TRP A 81 -3.36 14.35 0.59
CA TRP A 81 -1.98 13.91 0.85
C TRP A 81 -0.98 14.53 -0.14
N LEU A 82 -1.33 14.58 -1.43
CA LEU A 82 -0.50 15.21 -2.45
C LEU A 82 -0.40 16.73 -2.26
N ASP A 83 -1.45 17.41 -1.80
CA ASP A 83 -1.40 18.85 -1.50
C ASP A 83 -0.46 19.16 -0.32
N GLN A 84 -0.48 18.32 0.73
CA GLN A 84 0.40 18.49 1.91
C GLN A 84 1.85 18.07 1.67
N HIS A 85 2.09 17.20 0.67
CA HIS A 85 3.41 16.63 0.37
C HIS A 85 3.94 17.02 -1.03
N SER A 86 3.25 17.90 -1.73
CA SER A 86 3.71 18.61 -2.92
C SER A 86 4.83 19.56 -2.52
N LEU A 87 6.06 19.26 -2.94
CA LEU A 87 7.23 20.14 -2.80
C LEU A 87 7.04 21.49 -3.51
#